data_AF-A0A2A5WNN1-F1
#
_entry.id   AF-A0A2A5WNN1-F1
#
_cell.length_a   1.000
_cell.length_b   1.000
_cell.length_c   1.000
_cell.angle_alpha   90.00
_cell.angle_beta   90.00
_cell.angle_gamma   90.00
#
_symmetry.space_group_name_H-M   'P 1'
#
loop_
_entity.id
_entity.type
_entity.pdbx_description
1 polymer ?
#
loop_
_entity_poly.entity_id
_entity_poly.type
_entity_poly.pdbx_seq_one_letter_code
_entity_poly.pdbx_strand_id
1 'polypeptide(L)'
;MSQQEKPATHCGLFFRFEFYEKTRLGVICTETVQKLERTMRNARKIVKFWTLMSLAFSVTALTANAQIYESVDENGVVTFSDTPPSPSANTQTTIVKSNATNSIPAIEVPVAAATSETITALTPRTIAVSSPKDNATISMGAGIFDVTAELASPLAEGEQLALYLDGTLVNTPQTSNVWTLSYVLRGPHTLQVRRLSSSGETASESEVNTVFVLRPSVLKAAPR
;
A
#
# COMPACT_ATOMS: atom_id res chain seq x y z
N MET A 1 73.84 -49.04 -36.80
CA MET A 1 72.64 -49.29 -35.96
C MET A 1 71.46 -49.40 -36.91
N SER A 2 71.14 -50.59 -37.44
CA SER A 2 70.33 -51.67 -36.82
C SER A 2 68.95 -51.17 -36.42
N GLN A 3 67.81 -51.73 -36.83
CA GLN A 3 67.41 -52.73 -37.83
C GLN A 3 65.88 -52.47 -38.07
N GLN A 4 65.41 -53.04 -39.17
CA GLN A 4 64.06 -53.21 -39.71
C GLN A 4 63.05 -53.90 -38.75
N GLU A 5 61.74 -53.58 -38.82
CA GLU A 5 60.61 -54.56 -39.01
C GLU A 5 59.18 -53.97 -38.85
N LYS A 6 58.25 -54.57 -39.60
CA LYS A 6 56.76 -54.58 -39.56
C LYS A 6 56.39 -56.10 -39.70
N PRO A 7 55.18 -56.68 -39.44
CA PRO A 7 53.88 -56.26 -38.87
C PRO A 7 53.22 -57.30 -37.88
N ALA A 8 51.92 -57.12 -37.59
CA ALA A 8 50.91 -58.05 -37.01
C ALA A 8 50.92 -58.21 -35.46
N THR A 9 49.80 -58.07 -34.74
CA THR A 9 48.75 -59.10 -34.64
C THR A 9 47.46 -58.56 -33.99
N HIS A 10 46.35 -59.09 -34.50
CA HIS A 10 44.95 -59.04 -34.11
C HIS A 10 44.66 -59.43 -32.63
N CYS A 11 43.60 -58.89 -32.02
CA CYS A 11 42.57 -59.58 -31.20
C CYS A 11 41.93 -58.63 -30.18
N GLY A 12 40.60 -58.45 -30.26
CA GLY A 12 39.83 -57.56 -29.39
C GLY A 12 39.24 -58.22 -28.14
N LEU A 13 38.74 -57.39 -27.24
CA LEU A 13 37.51 -57.52 -26.43
C LEU A 13 37.56 -56.37 -25.40
N PHE A 14 36.79 -55.30 -25.52
CA PHE A 14 35.40 -55.16 -25.10
C PHE A 14 35.13 -55.69 -23.68
N PHE A 15 34.50 -54.83 -22.87
CA PHE A 15 34.13 -54.96 -21.45
C PHE A 15 35.24 -54.65 -20.43
N ARG A 16 35.14 -53.46 -19.81
CA ARG A 16 35.00 -53.28 -18.34
C ARG A 16 35.29 -51.83 -17.92
N PHE A 17 34.43 -50.85 -18.23
CA PHE A 17 34.52 -49.52 -17.62
C PHE A 17 33.20 -48.72 -17.55
N GLU A 18 32.03 -49.37 -17.57
CA GLU A 18 30.71 -48.67 -17.51
C GLU A 18 29.99 -48.75 -16.15
N PHE A 19 30.63 -49.26 -15.08
CA PHE A 19 29.91 -49.53 -13.82
C PHE A 19 30.16 -48.52 -12.67
N TYR A 20 30.89 -47.42 -12.89
CA TYR A 20 31.28 -46.50 -11.80
C TYR A 20 30.57 -45.13 -11.77
N GLU A 21 30.00 -44.64 -12.88
CA GLU A 21 29.31 -43.32 -12.88
C GLU A 21 27.84 -43.38 -12.44
N LYS A 22 27.17 -44.53 -12.61
CA LYS A 22 25.71 -44.64 -12.38
C LYS A 22 25.30 -44.54 -10.91
N THR A 23 26.22 -44.78 -9.98
CA THR A 23 25.93 -44.81 -8.53
C THR A 23 25.98 -43.42 -7.88
N ARG A 24 26.73 -42.45 -8.45
CA ARG A 24 26.79 -41.09 -7.88
C ARG A 24 25.56 -40.23 -8.21
N LEU A 25 24.96 -40.38 -9.38
CA LEU A 25 23.75 -39.61 -9.72
C LEU A 25 22.51 -40.04 -8.89
N GLY A 26 22.41 -41.33 -8.54
CA GLY A 26 21.26 -41.84 -7.76
C GLY A 26 21.20 -41.29 -6.32
N VAL A 27 22.35 -41.13 -5.66
CA VAL A 27 22.42 -40.67 -4.25
C VAL A 27 22.16 -39.16 -4.13
N ILE A 28 22.61 -38.36 -5.10
CA ILE A 28 22.37 -36.90 -5.10
C ILE A 28 20.89 -36.60 -5.41
N CYS A 29 20.22 -37.44 -6.21
CA CYS A 29 18.82 -37.28 -6.54
C CYS A 29 17.87 -37.61 -5.37
N THR A 30 18.25 -38.52 -4.46
CA THR A 30 17.41 -38.86 -3.29
C THR A 30 17.56 -37.86 -2.14
N GLU A 31 18.76 -37.32 -1.89
CA GLU A 31 18.98 -36.32 -0.85
C GLU A 31 18.25 -35.00 -1.13
N THR A 32 18.19 -34.58 -2.39
CA THR A 32 17.53 -33.34 -2.81
C THR A 32 16.01 -33.43 -2.69
N VAL A 33 15.41 -34.55 -3.10
CA VAL A 33 13.96 -34.81 -2.96
C VAL A 33 13.56 -34.90 -1.49
N GLN A 34 14.34 -35.61 -0.67
CA GLN A 34 14.05 -35.76 0.76
C GLN A 34 14.20 -34.45 1.55
N LYS A 35 15.12 -33.56 1.12
CA LYS A 35 15.28 -32.20 1.68
C LYS A 35 14.07 -31.31 1.34
N LEU A 36 13.57 -31.37 0.10
CA LEU A 36 12.37 -30.67 -0.34
C LEU A 36 11.09 -31.15 0.37
N GLU A 37 10.94 -32.44 0.62
CA GLU A 37 9.77 -32.94 1.36
C GLU A 37 9.78 -32.54 2.84
N ARG A 38 10.97 -32.40 3.45
CA ARG A 38 11.10 -31.90 4.83
C ARG A 38 10.77 -30.42 4.93
N THR A 39 11.22 -29.59 3.99
CA THR A 39 10.88 -28.15 3.99
C THR A 39 9.39 -27.92 3.78
N MET A 40 8.75 -28.69 2.88
CA MET A 40 7.32 -28.58 2.63
C MET A 40 6.47 -29.06 3.83
N ARG A 41 6.89 -30.11 4.55
CA ARG A 41 6.24 -30.54 5.81
C ARG A 41 6.36 -29.50 6.91
N ASN A 42 7.51 -28.85 7.05
CA ASN A 42 7.74 -27.83 8.07
C ASN A 42 6.96 -26.55 7.75
N ALA A 43 6.91 -26.13 6.47
CA ALA A 43 6.10 -24.99 6.04
C ALA A 43 4.60 -25.21 6.31
N ARG A 44 4.07 -26.41 6.04
CA ARG A 44 2.66 -26.73 6.30
C ARG A 44 2.32 -26.76 7.79
N LYS A 45 3.28 -27.13 8.65
CA LYS A 45 3.14 -27.05 10.11
C LYS A 45 3.16 -25.60 10.61
N ILE A 46 4.03 -24.76 10.04
CA ILE A 46 4.14 -23.33 10.36
C ILE A 46 2.85 -22.60 9.95
N VAL A 47 2.36 -22.80 8.73
CA VAL A 47 1.10 -22.16 8.28
C VAL A 47 -0.06 -22.58 9.17
N LYS A 48 -0.20 -23.87 9.51
CA LYS A 48 -1.24 -24.35 10.42
C LYS A 48 -1.13 -23.75 11.83
N PHE A 49 0.09 -23.63 12.36
CA PHE A 49 0.33 -23.03 13.66
C PHE A 49 -0.05 -21.55 13.67
N TRP A 50 0.31 -20.81 12.62
CA TRP A 50 -0.01 -19.39 12.49
C TRP A 50 -1.51 -19.15 12.25
N THR A 51 -2.18 -20.01 11.47
CA THR A 51 -3.64 -19.93 11.31
C THR A 51 -4.40 -20.23 12.60
N LEU A 52 -3.92 -21.19 13.40
CA LEU A 52 -4.56 -21.53 14.68
C LEU A 52 -4.31 -20.44 15.74
N MET A 53 -3.14 -19.81 15.74
CA MET A 53 -2.82 -18.71 16.66
C MET A 53 -3.63 -17.45 16.32
N SER A 54 -3.78 -17.11 15.03
CA SER A 54 -4.66 -16.02 14.58
C SER A 54 -6.13 -16.25 14.94
N LEU A 55 -6.63 -17.48 14.80
CA LEU A 55 -8.02 -17.81 15.13
C LEU A 55 -8.29 -17.75 16.65
N ALA A 56 -7.31 -18.17 17.47
CA ALA A 56 -7.41 -18.08 18.92
C ALA A 56 -7.44 -16.63 19.43
N PHE A 57 -6.72 -15.71 18.78
CA PHE A 57 -6.66 -14.30 19.19
C PHE A 57 -7.96 -13.53 18.90
N SER A 58 -8.70 -13.91 17.86
CA SER A 58 -9.98 -13.26 17.50
C SER A 58 -11.14 -13.57 18.46
N VAL A 59 -11.08 -14.68 19.22
CA VAL A 59 -12.18 -15.09 20.12
C VAL A 59 -12.17 -14.30 21.44
N THR A 60 -11.03 -13.76 21.85
CA THR A 60 -10.88 -13.05 23.13
C THR A 60 -11.42 -11.62 23.19
N ALA A 61 -11.94 -11.06 22.09
CA ALA A 61 -12.34 -9.65 22.02
C ALA A 61 -13.77 -9.34 22.55
N LEU A 62 -14.54 -10.31 23.06
CA LEU A 62 -15.99 -10.13 23.29
C LEU A 62 -16.46 -10.00 24.75
N THR A 63 -15.59 -9.77 25.73
CA THR A 63 -16.03 -9.63 27.13
C THR A 63 -15.62 -8.29 27.75
N ALA A 64 -16.29 -7.22 27.35
CA ALA A 64 -16.31 -5.96 28.10
C ALA A 64 -17.75 -5.41 28.13
N ASN A 65 -18.56 -5.90 29.08
CA ASN A 65 -19.84 -5.26 29.43
C ASN A 65 -19.60 -4.36 30.64
N ALA A 66 -19.38 -3.07 30.41
CA ALA A 66 -19.37 -2.07 31.48
C ALA A 66 -20.81 -1.68 31.81
N GLN A 67 -21.28 -2.01 33.01
CA GLN A 67 -22.59 -1.59 33.52
C GLN A 67 -22.39 -0.38 34.43
N ILE A 68 -23.04 0.74 34.11
CA ILE A 68 -22.94 1.99 34.87
C ILE A 68 -24.12 2.03 35.84
N TYR A 69 -23.85 2.26 37.13
CA TYR A 69 -24.87 2.32 38.18
C TYR A 69 -25.11 3.77 38.61
N GLU A 70 -26.38 4.15 38.74
CA GLU A 70 -26.82 5.45 39.28
C GLU A 70 -27.39 5.23 40.69
N SER A 71 -26.89 6.00 41.66
CA SER A 71 -27.43 6.04 43.02
C SER A 71 -27.82 7.45 43.39
N VAL A 72 -29.03 7.62 43.92
CA VAL A 72 -29.53 8.90 44.45
C VAL A 72 -29.39 8.86 45.98
N ASP A 73 -28.69 9.82 46.54
CA ASP A 73 -28.58 9.96 48.00
C ASP A 73 -29.81 10.66 48.61
N GLU A 74 -29.89 10.68 49.94
CA GLU A 74 -31.02 11.27 50.69
C GLU A 74 -31.17 12.79 50.47
N ASN A 75 -30.14 13.45 49.92
CA ASN A 75 -30.13 14.88 49.60
C ASN A 75 -30.53 15.16 48.13
N GLY A 76 -30.89 14.12 47.36
CA GLY A 76 -31.27 14.24 45.96
C GLY A 76 -30.09 14.46 45.01
N VAL A 77 -28.86 14.20 45.45
CA VAL A 77 -27.65 14.28 44.62
C VAL A 77 -27.46 12.95 43.90
N VAL A 78 -27.39 13.03 42.57
CA VAL A 78 -27.21 11.88 41.68
C VAL A 78 -25.72 11.62 41.48
N THR A 79 -25.26 10.41 41.79
CA THR A 79 -23.87 10.00 41.60
C THR A 79 -23.80 8.75 40.71
N PHE A 80 -22.94 8.78 39.69
CA PHE A 80 -22.72 7.67 38.76
C PHE A 80 -21.42 6.94 39.11
N SER A 81 -21.47 5.61 39.25
CA SER A 81 -20.32 4.78 39.61
C SER A 81 -20.30 3.47 38.81
N ASP A 82 -19.10 3.04 38.43
CA ASP A 82 -18.85 1.76 37.76
C ASP A 82 -18.73 0.57 38.74
N THR A 83 -18.89 0.81 40.05
CA THR A 83 -18.78 -0.21 41.11
C THR A 83 -20.14 -0.39 41.82
N PRO A 84 -20.63 -1.63 42.02
CA PRO A 84 -21.91 -1.87 42.69
C PRO A 84 -21.86 -1.44 44.17
N PRO A 85 -22.89 -0.73 44.70
CA PRO A 85 -22.92 -0.28 46.08
C PRO A 85 -23.21 -1.41 47.09
N SER A 86 -22.68 -1.25 48.32
CA SER A 86 -22.82 -2.18 49.45
C SER A 86 -24.26 -2.26 49.99
N PRO A 87 -24.77 -3.42 50.43
CA PRO A 87 -26.19 -3.65 50.75
C PRO A 87 -26.69 -3.05 52.08
N SER A 88 -26.14 -1.91 52.52
CA SER A 88 -26.52 -1.24 53.78
C SER A 88 -26.80 0.26 53.64
N ALA A 89 -27.10 0.74 52.43
CA ALA A 89 -27.72 2.05 52.24
C ALA A 89 -29.11 1.83 51.64
N ASN A 90 -30.12 2.48 52.22
CA ASN A 90 -31.50 2.41 51.78
C ASN A 90 -31.66 3.15 50.44
N THR A 91 -31.15 2.55 49.37
CA THR A 91 -31.02 3.19 48.06
C THR A 91 -31.81 2.40 47.04
N GLN A 92 -32.84 3.04 46.50
CA GLN A 92 -33.70 2.47 45.46
C GLN A 92 -32.89 2.35 44.16
N THR A 93 -32.53 1.12 43.79
CA THR A 93 -31.70 0.85 42.61
C THR A 93 -32.61 0.79 41.38
N THR A 94 -32.39 1.67 40.41
CA THR A 94 -33.07 1.63 39.11
C THR A 94 -32.05 1.44 37.99
N ILE A 95 -32.30 0.45 37.13
CA ILE A 95 -31.48 0.18 35.94
C ILE A 95 -31.82 1.24 34.88
N VAL A 96 -30.87 2.14 34.57
CA VAL A 96 -31.03 3.12 33.50
C VAL A 96 -30.82 2.43 32.17
N LYS A 97 -31.91 2.23 31.42
CA LYS A 97 -31.85 1.82 30.01
C LYS A 97 -31.62 3.08 29.17
N SER A 98 -30.46 3.18 28.53
CA SER A 98 -30.16 4.26 27.58
C SER A 98 -31.11 4.16 26.39
N ASN A 99 -32.11 5.03 26.37
CA ASN A 99 -32.94 5.32 25.21
C ASN A 99 -33.60 6.69 25.38
N ALA A 100 -32.90 7.73 24.98
CA ALA A 100 -33.51 9.01 24.65
C ALA A 100 -32.67 9.68 23.55
N THR A 101 -33.12 9.52 22.31
CA THR A 101 -32.64 10.37 21.21
C THR A 101 -33.20 11.76 21.45
N ASN A 102 -32.33 12.74 21.66
CA ASN A 102 -32.71 14.15 21.74
C ASN A 102 -33.31 14.57 20.39
N SER A 103 -34.60 14.92 20.37
CA SER A 103 -35.26 15.51 19.21
C SER A 103 -35.49 17.00 19.47
N ILE A 104 -35.01 17.85 18.56
CA ILE A 104 -35.24 19.29 18.58
C ILE A 104 -36.49 19.56 17.73
N PRO A 105 -37.42 20.45 18.13
CA PRO A 105 -38.58 20.80 17.31
C PRO A 105 -38.15 21.48 16.01
N ALA A 106 -38.81 21.13 14.91
CA ALA A 106 -38.53 21.68 13.58
C ALA A 106 -38.89 23.18 13.51
N ILE A 107 -37.99 23.97 12.94
CA ILE A 107 -38.24 25.38 12.58
C ILE A 107 -38.96 25.40 11.23
N GLU A 108 -40.15 25.98 11.20
CA GLU A 108 -40.86 26.24 9.94
C GLU A 108 -40.21 27.43 9.21
N VAL A 109 -39.62 27.15 8.05
CA VAL A 109 -39.09 28.16 7.12
C VAL A 109 -40.21 28.50 6.12
N PRO A 110 -40.50 29.79 5.83
CA PRO A 110 -41.49 30.16 4.83
C PRO A 110 -41.07 29.62 3.45
N VAL A 111 -41.95 28.85 2.82
CA VAL A 111 -41.75 28.32 1.47
C VAL A 111 -41.81 29.47 0.47
N ALA A 112 -40.66 30.00 0.09
CA ALA A 112 -40.54 30.69 -1.18
C ALA A 112 -40.59 29.61 -2.28
N ALA A 113 -41.58 29.71 -3.17
CA ALA A 113 -41.67 28.87 -4.35
C ALA A 113 -40.46 29.13 -5.26
N ALA A 114 -39.40 28.34 -5.08
CA ALA A 114 -38.31 28.26 -6.03
C ALA A 114 -38.66 27.17 -7.04
N THR A 115 -38.93 27.59 -8.28
CA THR A 115 -38.89 26.73 -9.47
C THR A 115 -37.63 25.88 -9.41
N SER A 116 -37.78 24.56 -9.25
CA SER A 116 -36.68 23.62 -9.40
C SER A 116 -36.28 23.56 -10.86
N GLU A 117 -35.40 24.45 -11.27
CA GLU A 117 -34.42 24.08 -12.28
C GLU A 117 -33.43 23.16 -11.57
N THR A 118 -33.55 21.86 -11.82
CA THR A 118 -32.52 20.87 -11.48
C THR A 118 -31.31 21.14 -12.36
N ILE A 119 -30.56 22.20 -12.07
CA ILE A 119 -29.18 22.29 -12.49
C ILE A 119 -28.40 21.45 -11.49
N THR A 120 -28.19 20.18 -11.81
CA THR A 120 -27.08 19.43 -11.24
C THR A 120 -25.83 20.21 -11.63
N ALA A 121 -25.37 21.09 -10.74
CA ALA A 121 -24.10 21.76 -10.91
C ALA A 121 -23.02 20.67 -10.84
N LEU A 122 -22.64 20.16 -12.01
CA LEU A 122 -21.48 19.30 -12.18
C LEU A 122 -20.27 20.13 -11.75
N THR A 123 -19.82 19.97 -10.51
CA THR A 123 -18.58 20.58 -10.05
C THR A 123 -17.48 20.19 -11.03
N PRO A 124 -16.77 21.16 -11.63
CA PRO A 124 -15.76 20.86 -12.62
C PRO A 124 -14.65 20.00 -12.00
N ARG A 125 -14.35 18.85 -12.63
CA ARG A 125 -13.30 17.92 -12.20
C ARG A 125 -11.92 18.35 -12.71
N THR A 126 -11.57 19.61 -12.46
CA THR A 126 -10.30 20.20 -12.91
C THR A 126 -9.15 19.78 -12.00
N ILE A 127 -7.97 19.66 -12.58
CA ILE A 127 -6.71 19.36 -11.89
C ILE A 127 -5.60 20.28 -12.43
N ALA A 128 -4.72 20.74 -11.55
CA ALA A 128 -3.57 21.57 -11.91
C ALA A 128 -2.33 21.13 -11.12
N VAL A 129 -1.14 21.31 -11.68
CA VAL A 129 0.11 21.11 -10.94
C VAL A 129 0.43 22.41 -10.19
N SER A 130 0.41 22.36 -8.86
CA SER A 130 0.63 23.53 -8.00
C SER A 130 2.09 23.74 -7.63
N SER A 131 2.87 22.66 -7.57
CA SER A 131 4.31 22.69 -7.36
C SER A 131 4.98 21.54 -8.10
N PRO A 132 6.15 21.75 -8.76
CA PRO A 132 6.75 23.05 -9.07
C PRO A 132 5.85 23.89 -9.98
N LYS A 133 5.99 25.21 -9.92
CA LYS A 133 5.33 26.11 -10.88
C LYS A 133 5.85 25.87 -12.29
N ASP A 134 5.07 26.26 -13.29
CA ASP A 134 5.54 26.25 -14.67
C ASP A 134 6.81 27.12 -14.83
N ASN A 135 7.73 26.65 -15.66
CA ASN A 135 9.09 27.15 -15.85
C ASN A 135 9.96 27.22 -14.57
N ALA A 136 9.62 26.49 -13.50
CA ALA A 136 10.46 26.45 -12.31
C ALA A 136 11.82 25.83 -12.59
N THR A 137 12.85 26.37 -11.93
CA THR A 137 14.21 25.80 -11.95
C THR A 137 14.42 24.97 -10.70
N ILE A 138 14.65 23.67 -10.88
CA ILE A 138 15.07 22.77 -9.81
C ILE A 138 16.58 22.94 -9.64
N SER A 139 16.98 23.32 -8.44
CA SER A 139 18.36 23.65 -8.10
C SER A 139 19.31 22.46 -8.27
N MET A 140 20.61 22.76 -8.30
CA MET A 140 21.64 21.74 -8.52
C MET A 140 21.61 20.66 -7.42
N GLY A 141 21.47 19.40 -7.84
CA GLY A 141 21.44 18.27 -6.91
C GLY A 141 21.27 16.94 -7.63
N ALA A 142 20.70 15.96 -6.93
CA ALA A 142 20.43 14.63 -7.46
C ALA A 142 19.22 14.57 -8.42
N GLY A 143 18.52 15.68 -8.66
CA GLY A 143 17.26 15.68 -9.41
C GLY A 143 16.13 15.00 -8.62
N ILE A 144 16.08 15.26 -7.31
CA ILE A 144 15.02 14.79 -6.41
C ILE A 144 14.17 15.99 -6.04
N PHE A 145 12.87 15.93 -6.31
CA PHE A 145 11.92 16.99 -5.97
C PHE A 145 10.50 16.43 -5.95
N ASP A 146 9.62 17.15 -5.25
CA ASP A 146 8.22 16.78 -5.13
C ASP A 146 7.38 17.52 -6.17
N VAL A 147 6.42 16.80 -6.73
CA VAL A 147 5.35 17.31 -7.57
C VAL A 147 4.05 17.20 -6.79
N THR A 148 3.32 18.31 -6.67
CA THR A 148 2.04 18.39 -5.99
C THR A 148 0.98 18.87 -6.97
N ALA A 149 -0.15 18.18 -6.99
CA ALA A 149 -1.33 18.58 -7.75
C ALA A 149 -2.42 19.15 -6.84
N GLU A 150 -3.14 20.14 -7.34
CA GLU A 150 -4.33 20.71 -6.74
C GLU A 150 -5.56 20.25 -7.53
N LEU A 151 -6.58 19.79 -6.81
CA LEU A 151 -7.82 19.29 -7.39
C LEU A 151 -8.96 20.22 -7.00
N ALA A 152 -9.77 20.63 -7.97
CA ALA A 152 -10.94 21.47 -7.72
C ALA A 152 -12.07 20.70 -6.99
N SER A 153 -12.10 19.38 -7.12
CA SER A 153 -13.02 18.46 -6.46
C SER A 153 -12.27 17.23 -5.97
N PRO A 154 -12.61 16.68 -4.79
CA PRO A 154 -12.00 15.45 -4.30
C PRO A 154 -12.16 14.29 -5.30
N LEU A 155 -11.25 13.31 -5.20
CA LEU A 155 -11.33 12.06 -5.95
C LEU A 155 -12.59 11.29 -5.56
N ALA A 156 -13.32 10.78 -6.55
CA ALA A 156 -14.43 9.87 -6.31
C ALA A 156 -13.89 8.46 -5.99
N GLU A 157 -14.75 7.58 -5.48
CA GLU A 157 -14.36 6.19 -5.20
C GLU A 157 -13.85 5.49 -6.46
N GLY A 158 -12.67 4.86 -6.32
CA GLY A 158 -12.00 4.14 -7.41
C GLY A 158 -11.24 5.03 -8.40
N GLU A 159 -11.36 6.35 -8.33
CA GLU A 159 -10.53 7.25 -9.15
C GLU A 159 -9.10 7.35 -8.60
N GLN A 160 -8.15 7.55 -9.52
CA GLN A 160 -6.73 7.63 -9.19
C GLN A 160 -6.07 8.78 -9.94
N LEU A 161 -4.89 9.19 -9.50
CA LEU A 161 -4.05 10.18 -10.12
C LEU A 161 -2.78 9.52 -10.67
N ALA A 162 -2.44 9.89 -11.89
CA ALA A 162 -1.25 9.43 -12.59
C ALA A 162 -0.40 10.64 -12.97
N LEU A 163 0.87 10.63 -12.54
CA LEU A 163 1.85 11.64 -12.95
C LEU A 163 2.60 11.16 -14.18
N TYR A 164 2.77 12.03 -15.16
CA TYR A 164 3.56 11.80 -16.35
C TYR A 164 4.74 12.76 -16.36
N LEU A 165 5.94 12.21 -16.61
CA LEU A 165 7.18 12.94 -16.85
C LEU A 165 7.58 12.68 -18.30
N ASP A 166 7.64 13.71 -19.13
CA ASP A 166 7.94 13.60 -20.57
C ASP A 166 7.02 12.61 -21.30
N GLY A 167 5.74 12.61 -20.91
CA GLY A 167 4.73 11.69 -21.45
C GLY A 167 4.85 10.25 -20.96
N THR A 168 5.82 9.95 -20.09
CA THR A 168 6.00 8.61 -19.49
C THR A 168 5.36 8.58 -18.10
N LEU A 169 4.53 7.56 -17.85
CA LEU A 169 3.92 7.36 -16.54
C LEU A 169 5.01 7.16 -15.47
N VAL A 170 4.91 7.93 -14.40
CA VAL A 170 5.76 7.84 -13.23
C VAL A 170 5.00 7.08 -12.14
N ASN A 171 5.63 6.02 -11.64
CA ASN A 171 5.07 5.15 -10.60
C ASN A 171 3.71 4.55 -11.01
N THR A 172 3.07 3.83 -10.10
CA THR A 172 1.70 3.38 -10.29
C THR A 172 0.73 4.52 -9.96
N PRO A 173 -0.43 4.61 -10.63
CA PRO A 173 -1.46 5.57 -10.26
C PRO A 173 -1.87 5.41 -8.79
N GLN A 174 -2.16 6.52 -8.12
CA GLN A 174 -2.38 6.59 -6.67
C GLN A 174 -3.44 7.64 -6.30
N THR A 175 -3.97 7.58 -5.09
CA THR A 175 -4.94 8.59 -4.59
C THR A 175 -4.27 9.82 -3.98
N SER A 176 -2.98 9.74 -3.64
CA SER A 176 -2.19 10.88 -3.19
C SER A 176 -1.96 11.86 -4.35
N ASN A 177 -2.05 13.15 -4.06
CA ASN A 177 -1.75 14.25 -4.98
C ASN A 177 -0.30 14.72 -4.89
N VAL A 178 0.58 13.96 -4.24
CA VAL A 178 2.01 14.25 -4.11
C VAL A 178 2.84 13.08 -4.63
N TRP A 179 3.85 13.39 -5.44
CA TRP A 179 4.82 12.45 -5.97
C TRP A 179 6.24 12.96 -5.70
N THR A 180 7.10 12.10 -5.19
CA THR A 180 8.54 12.38 -5.13
C THR A 180 9.21 11.80 -6.35
N LEU A 181 9.72 12.66 -7.23
CA LEU A 181 10.57 12.27 -8.33
C LEU A 181 12.01 12.12 -7.85
N SER A 182 12.72 11.11 -8.35
CA SER A 182 14.11 10.86 -7.98
C SER A 182 14.97 10.63 -9.21
N TYR A 183 16.19 11.18 -9.18
CA TYR A 183 17.19 11.00 -10.23
C TYR A 183 16.78 11.53 -11.62
N VAL A 184 15.89 12.53 -11.67
CA VAL A 184 15.51 13.19 -12.92
C VAL A 184 16.76 13.78 -13.58
N LEU A 185 16.90 13.55 -14.90
CA LEU A 185 18.06 13.99 -15.66
C LEU A 185 18.13 15.52 -15.71
N ARG A 186 19.28 16.06 -16.12
CA ARG A 186 19.41 17.51 -16.28
C ARG A 186 18.71 17.95 -17.57
N GLY A 187 18.17 19.16 -17.58
CA GLY A 187 17.52 19.76 -18.75
C GLY A 187 16.04 20.08 -18.53
N PRO A 188 15.31 20.44 -19.60
CA PRO A 188 13.88 20.64 -19.56
C PRO A 188 13.15 19.31 -19.44
N HIS A 189 12.13 19.27 -18.58
CA HIS A 189 11.22 18.16 -18.41
C HIS A 189 9.79 18.66 -18.34
N THR A 190 8.85 17.89 -18.87
CA THR A 190 7.43 18.20 -18.86
C THR A 190 6.68 17.35 -17.84
N LEU A 191 5.82 17.99 -17.05
CA LEU A 191 5.00 17.38 -16.01
C LEU A 191 3.53 17.51 -16.40
N GLN A 192 2.80 16.40 -16.34
CA GLN A 192 1.36 16.39 -16.55
C GLN A 192 0.72 15.41 -15.56
N VAL A 193 -0.37 15.80 -14.92
CA VAL A 193 -1.14 14.90 -14.05
C VAL A 193 -2.47 14.59 -14.70
N ARG A 194 -2.84 13.31 -14.68
CA ARG A 194 -4.13 12.83 -15.21
C ARG A 194 -4.94 12.20 -14.09
N ARG A 195 -6.22 12.54 -14.05
CA ARG A 195 -7.23 11.87 -13.23
C ARG A 195 -7.77 10.69 -14.02
N LEU A 196 -7.63 9.50 -13.48
CA LEU A 196 -8.10 8.25 -14.06
C LEU A 196 -9.42 7.84 -13.39
N SER A 197 -10.37 7.36 -14.19
CA SER A 197 -11.60 6.74 -13.72
C SER A 197 -11.31 5.37 -13.08
N SER A 198 -12.33 4.75 -12.47
CA SER A 198 -12.24 3.39 -11.95
C SER A 198 -11.97 2.32 -13.04
N SER A 199 -12.23 2.63 -14.31
CA SER A 199 -11.86 1.78 -15.46
C SER A 199 -10.44 2.02 -15.97
N GLY A 200 -9.71 3.02 -15.43
CA GLY A 200 -8.37 3.41 -15.87
C GLY A 200 -8.36 4.38 -17.06
N GLU A 201 -9.53 4.83 -17.52
CA GLU A 201 -9.63 5.84 -18.57
C GLU A 201 -9.32 7.24 -18.03
N THR A 202 -8.78 8.11 -18.88
CA THR A 202 -8.49 9.48 -18.46
C THR A 202 -9.78 10.30 -18.39
N ALA A 203 -10.15 10.72 -17.18
CA ALA A 203 -11.33 11.55 -16.91
C ALA A 203 -11.03 13.05 -17.05
N SER A 204 -9.84 13.48 -16.62
CA SER A 204 -9.36 14.85 -16.83
C SER A 204 -7.83 14.91 -16.78
N GLU A 205 -7.25 15.94 -17.38
CA GLU A 205 -5.81 16.18 -17.43
C GLU A 205 -5.49 17.61 -16.99
N SER A 206 -4.31 17.80 -16.40
CA SER A 206 -3.78 19.13 -16.14
C SER A 206 -3.17 19.74 -17.39
N GLU A 207 -2.91 21.04 -17.31
CA GLU A 207 -1.93 21.69 -18.19
C GLU A 207 -0.55 21.03 -18.06
N VAL A 208 0.26 21.18 -19.10
CA VAL A 208 1.63 20.64 -19.14
C VAL A 208 2.57 21.70 -18.59
N ASN A 209 3.19 21.42 -17.45
CA ASN A 209 4.18 22.32 -16.83
C ASN A 209 5.59 21.91 -17.23
N THR A 210 6.41 22.86 -17.67
CA THR A 210 7.83 22.63 -17.97
C THR A 210 8.68 23.00 -16.76
N VAL A 211 9.63 22.15 -16.37
CA VAL A 211 10.59 22.41 -15.30
C VAL A 211 12.02 22.21 -15.80
N PHE A 212 12.96 22.97 -15.25
CA PHE A 212 14.36 22.91 -15.64
C PHE A 212 15.21 22.33 -14.51
N VAL A 213 15.76 21.14 -14.71
CA VAL A 213 16.59 20.46 -13.71
C VAL A 213 18.05 20.75 -13.96
N LEU A 214 18.74 21.31 -12.96
CA LEU A 214 20.17 21.61 -13.02
C LEU A 214 20.98 20.52 -12.31
N ARG A 215 22.20 20.25 -12.83
CA ARG A 215 23.19 19.41 -12.14
C ARG A 215 24.57 20.07 -12.19
N PRO A 216 25.40 19.90 -11.15
CA PRO A 216 26.78 20.39 -11.17
C PRO A 216 27.56 19.75 -12.32
N SER A 217 28.26 20.58 -13.09
CA SER A 217 29.28 20.09 -14.03
C SER A 217 30.60 19.90 -13.28
N VAL A 218 31.24 18.74 -13.45
CA VAL A 218 32.63 18.55 -12.99
C VAL A 218 33.55 19.03 -14.10
N LEU A 219 33.85 20.32 -14.13
CA LEU A 219 34.97 20.83 -14.92
C LEU A 219 36.24 20.56 -14.10
N LYS A 220 37.13 19.69 -14.61
CA LYS A 220 38.47 19.56 -14.03
C LYS A 220 39.23 20.85 -14.30
N ALA A 221 39.68 21.52 -13.24
CA ALA A 221 40.67 22.59 -13.39
C ALA A 221 41.91 22.00 -14.09
N ALA A 222 42.42 22.69 -15.11
CA ALA A 222 43.67 22.31 -15.73
C ALA A 222 44.80 22.41 -14.69
N PRO A 223 45.74 21.44 -14.63
CA PRO A 223 46.90 21.56 -13.78
C PRO A 223 47.70 22.82 -14.19
N ARG A 224 48.11 23.61 -13.20
CA ARG A 224 48.89 24.83 -13.37
C ARG A 224 50.38 24.53 -13.46
#